data_AF-A0A352XEC0-F1
#
_entry.id   AF-A0A352XEC0-F1
#
_cell.length_a   1.000
_cell.length_b   1.000
_cell.length_c   1.000
_cell.angle_alpha   90.00
_cell.angle_beta   90.00
_cell.angle_gamma   90.00
#
_symmetry.space_group_name_H-M   'P 1'
#
loop_
_entity.id
_entity.type
_entity.pdbx_description
1 polymer ?
#
loop_
_entity_poly.entity_id
_entity_poly.type
_entity_poly.pdbx_seq_one_letter_code
_entity_poly.pdbx_strand_id
1 'polypeptide(L)'
;MQHPSEIPSLTHLNSQGEALMVDVSAKEITRRQAVAVGRVRMAATTFEAIETGNTPKGDVLATARIAGIMAAKQTSQLIPLCHPLPLHKVDVKILPNPQLPGYHIQASVTTKAETGVEMEALTAVSVAALTLYDMAKGLEKSIQIESIRLLSKTGGKSGDYLGNEE
;
A
#
# COMPACT_ATOMS: atom_id res chain seq x y z
N MET A 1 -9.45 1.35 -40.18
CA MET A 1 -9.04 2.42 -39.23
C MET A 1 -9.64 2.05 -37.89
N GLN A 2 -8.81 1.63 -36.94
CA GLN A 2 -9.26 1.28 -35.59
C GLN A 2 -9.54 2.57 -34.81
N HIS A 3 -10.76 2.71 -34.30
CA HIS A 3 -11.11 3.78 -33.38
C HIS A 3 -10.24 3.66 -32.11
N PRO A 4 -9.59 4.74 -31.65
CA PRO A 4 -8.96 4.72 -30.34
C PRO A 4 -10.05 4.52 -29.30
N SER A 5 -9.89 3.48 -28.47
CA SER A 5 -10.71 3.22 -27.29
C SER A 5 -10.75 4.48 -26.43
N GLU A 6 -11.96 4.97 -26.15
CA GLU A 6 -12.20 6.11 -25.27
C GLU A 6 -11.47 5.90 -23.93
N ILE A 7 -10.55 6.81 -23.62
CA ILE A 7 -9.94 6.89 -22.28
C ILE A 7 -11.10 7.21 -21.33
N PRO A 8 -11.42 6.35 -20.34
CA PRO A 8 -12.47 6.66 -19.38
C PRO A 8 -12.14 8.00 -18.72
N SER A 9 -13.10 8.93 -18.73
CA SER A 9 -12.94 10.30 -18.27
C SER A 9 -12.13 10.34 -16.97
N LEU A 10 -10.97 10.99 -16.98
CA LEU A 10 -10.12 11.15 -15.81
C LEU A 10 -10.91 11.88 -14.72
N THR A 11 -11.45 11.13 -13.74
CA THR A 11 -12.39 11.68 -12.76
C THR A 11 -11.77 12.77 -11.87
N HIS A 12 -10.43 12.83 -11.78
CA HIS A 12 -9.70 13.81 -10.98
C HIS A 12 -9.37 15.13 -11.71
N LEU A 13 -9.87 15.34 -12.93
CA LEU A 13 -9.67 16.60 -13.66
C LEU A 13 -11.02 17.28 -13.90
N ASN A 14 -11.06 18.60 -13.75
CA ASN A 14 -12.22 19.39 -14.16
C ASN A 14 -12.23 19.60 -15.70
N SER A 15 -13.25 20.31 -16.21
CA SER A 15 -13.40 20.60 -17.65
C SER A 15 -12.27 21.47 -18.24
N GLN A 16 -11.42 22.06 -17.40
CA GLN A 16 -10.27 22.87 -17.76
C GLN A 16 -8.94 22.10 -17.59
N GLY A 17 -8.99 20.83 -17.15
CA GLY A 17 -7.81 20.00 -16.92
C GLY A 17 -7.11 20.22 -15.59
N GLU A 18 -7.76 20.89 -14.63
CA GLU A 18 -7.20 21.14 -13.29
C GLU A 18 -7.56 20.01 -12.32
N ALA A 19 -6.65 19.73 -11.39
CA ALA A 19 -6.82 18.70 -10.36
C ALA A 19 -8.01 19.02 -9.44
N LEU A 20 -8.94 18.07 -9.31
CA LEU A 20 -10.11 18.17 -8.46
C LEU A 20 -10.32 16.85 -7.69
N MET A 21 -10.66 16.95 -6.40
CA MET A 21 -11.19 15.83 -5.65
C MET A 21 -12.61 15.51 -6.13
N VAL A 22 -12.85 14.26 -6.53
CA VAL A 22 -14.15 13.81 -7.06
C VAL A 22 -15.24 13.94 -5.99
N ASP A 23 -16.38 14.54 -6.33
CA ASP A 23 -17.56 14.47 -5.46
C ASP A 23 -18.13 13.03 -5.46
N VAL A 24 -18.21 12.44 -4.28
CA VAL A 24 -18.71 11.09 -4.05
C VAL A 24 -20.00 11.05 -3.23
N SER A 25 -20.57 12.21 -2.89
CA SER A 25 -21.74 12.34 -2.00
C SER A 25 -22.99 11.59 -2.47
N ALA A 26 -23.16 11.45 -3.79
CA ALA A 26 -24.28 10.72 -4.39
C ALA A 26 -24.05 9.19 -4.50
N LYS A 27 -22.86 8.69 -4.14
CA LYS A 27 -22.56 7.25 -4.21
C LYS A 27 -23.03 6.56 -2.93
N GLU A 28 -23.44 5.29 -3.06
CA GLU A 28 -23.84 4.50 -1.91
C GLU A 28 -22.66 4.11 -1.01
N ILE A 29 -22.90 4.18 0.29
CA ILE A 29 -22.00 3.66 1.32
C ILE A 29 -22.06 2.13 1.32
N THR A 30 -20.94 1.50 0.95
CA THR A 30 -20.80 0.04 0.90
C THR A 30 -19.57 -0.41 1.68
N ARG A 31 -19.54 -1.68 2.11
CA ARG A 31 -18.30 -2.28 2.65
C ARG A 31 -17.29 -2.39 1.52
N ARG A 32 -16.09 -1.91 1.77
CA ARG A 32 -14.99 -1.91 0.79
C ARG A 32 -13.73 -2.44 1.42
N GLN A 33 -12.97 -3.19 0.64
CA GLN A 33 -11.69 -3.73 1.08
C GLN A 33 -10.67 -3.62 -0.05
N ALA A 34 -9.43 -3.36 0.31
CA ALA A 34 -8.29 -3.45 -0.58
C ALA A 34 -7.19 -4.28 0.07
N VAL A 35 -6.43 -4.99 -0.77
CA VAL A 35 -5.21 -5.69 -0.39
C VAL A 35 -4.11 -5.24 -1.33
N ALA A 36 -3.01 -4.75 -0.77
CA ALA A 36 -1.80 -4.39 -1.51
C ALA A 36 -0.63 -5.24 -1.03
N VAL A 37 0.34 -5.43 -1.91
CA VAL A 37 1.56 -6.19 -1.64
C VAL A 37 2.79 -5.41 -2.10
N GLY A 38 3.95 -5.73 -1.54
CA GLY A 38 5.25 -5.23 -1.94
C GLY A 38 6.37 -6.16 -1.45
N ARG A 39 7.58 -5.96 -1.96
CA ARG A 39 8.77 -6.76 -1.59
C ARG A 39 9.88 -5.83 -1.12
N VAL A 40 10.65 -6.29 -0.14
CA VAL A 40 11.91 -5.64 0.26
C VAL A 40 13.02 -6.67 0.13
N ARG A 41 13.90 -6.49 -0.85
CA ARG A 41 15.05 -7.36 -1.11
C ARG A 41 16.32 -6.76 -0.50
N MET A 42 17.16 -7.61 0.06
CA MET A 42 18.42 -7.26 0.73
C MET A 42 19.44 -8.40 0.59
N ALA A 43 20.65 -8.19 1.09
CA ALA A 43 21.65 -9.24 1.21
C ALA A 43 21.22 -10.30 2.23
N ALA A 44 21.62 -11.56 2.01
CA ALA A 44 21.34 -12.66 2.92
C ALA A 44 21.84 -12.39 4.35
N THR A 45 23.02 -11.75 4.49
CA THR A 45 23.58 -11.37 5.79
C THR A 45 22.75 -10.33 6.52
N THR A 46 22.17 -9.36 5.80
CA THR A 46 21.25 -8.36 6.38
C THR A 46 19.95 -9.02 6.83
N PHE A 47 19.40 -9.91 6.00
CA PHE A 47 18.21 -10.68 6.31
C PHE A 47 18.43 -11.55 7.58
N GLU A 48 19.53 -12.31 7.65
CA GLU A 48 19.88 -13.11 8.82
C GLU A 48 20.06 -12.27 10.09
N ALA A 49 20.69 -11.09 9.98
CA ALA A 49 20.84 -10.19 11.12
C ALA A 49 19.49 -9.71 11.67
N ILE A 50 18.50 -9.46 10.79
CA ILE A 50 17.14 -9.08 11.20
C ILE A 50 16.41 -10.27 11.83
N GLU A 51 16.45 -11.45 11.20
CA GLU A 51 15.76 -12.65 11.70
C GLU A 51 16.30 -13.12 13.06
N THR A 52 17.59 -12.92 13.34
CA THR A 52 18.22 -13.25 14.62
C THR A 52 18.08 -12.15 15.68
N GLY A 53 17.44 -11.01 15.35
CA GLY A 53 17.27 -9.88 16.26
C GLY A 53 18.57 -9.10 16.54
N ASN A 54 19.61 -9.32 15.74
CA ASN A 54 20.92 -8.68 15.89
C ASN A 54 20.98 -7.35 15.13
N THR A 55 20.02 -6.46 15.39
CA THR A 55 19.94 -5.14 14.75
C THR A 55 20.19 -4.04 15.79
N PRO A 56 20.99 -3.01 15.48
CA PRO A 56 21.32 -1.94 16.43
C PRO A 56 20.12 -1.04 16.79
N LYS A 57 18.99 -1.19 16.09
CA LYS A 57 17.79 -0.36 16.23
C LYS A 57 16.60 -1.08 16.88
N GLY A 58 16.77 -2.32 17.35
CA GLY A 58 15.69 -3.10 17.97
C GLY A 58 14.76 -3.76 16.95
N ASP A 59 13.51 -4.02 17.35
CA ASP A 59 12.57 -4.83 16.56
C ASP A 59 12.15 -4.13 15.25
N VAL A 60 12.83 -4.51 14.17
CA VAL A 60 12.62 -3.98 12.81
C VAL A 60 11.22 -4.29 12.29
N LEU A 61 10.76 -5.52 12.48
CA LEU A 61 9.51 -6.01 11.88
C LEU A 61 8.29 -5.45 12.61
N ALA A 62 8.33 -5.35 13.94
CA ALA A 62 7.27 -4.70 14.71
C ALA A 62 7.17 -3.21 14.37
N THR A 63 8.31 -2.52 14.28
CA THR A 63 8.36 -1.09 13.93
C THR A 63 7.77 -0.84 12.54
N ALA A 64 8.19 -1.61 11.54
CA ALA A 64 7.67 -1.51 10.18
C ALA A 64 6.17 -1.80 10.09
N ARG A 65 5.66 -2.76 10.88
CA ARG A 65 4.23 -3.09 10.95
C ARG A 65 3.40 -1.93 11.49
N ILE A 66 3.84 -1.34 12.61
CA ILE A 66 3.18 -0.18 13.22
C ILE A 66 3.19 1.01 12.25
N ALA A 67 4.33 1.25 11.60
CA ALA A 67 4.46 2.32 10.61
C ALA A 67 3.47 2.15 9.45
N GLY A 68 3.30 0.94 8.91
CA GLY A 68 2.30 0.65 7.89
C GLY A 68 0.87 0.91 8.36
N ILE A 69 0.52 0.52 9.58
CA ILE A 69 -0.81 0.78 10.18
C ILE A 69 -1.05 2.28 10.37
N MET A 70 -0.04 3.02 10.84
CA MET A 70 -0.11 4.46 10.97
C MET A 70 -0.27 5.13 9.60
N ALA A 71 0.49 4.68 8.61
CA ALA A 71 0.48 5.26 7.28
C ALA A 71 -0.87 5.13 6.56
N ALA A 72 -1.55 3.99 6.66
CA ALA A 72 -2.92 3.85 6.15
C ALA A 72 -3.86 4.95 6.69
N LYS A 73 -3.76 5.26 7.99
CA LYS A 73 -4.59 6.30 8.61
C LYS A 73 -4.23 7.73 8.17
N GLN A 74 -3.02 7.92 7.63
CA GLN A 74 -2.52 9.21 7.17
C GLN A 74 -2.58 9.37 5.65
N THR A 75 -3.15 8.41 4.91
CA THR A 75 -3.15 8.41 3.44
C THR A 75 -3.70 9.70 2.84
N SER A 76 -4.81 10.23 3.33
CA SER A 76 -5.40 11.47 2.81
C SER A 76 -4.58 12.72 3.12
N GLN A 77 -3.62 12.67 4.04
CA GLN A 77 -2.67 13.75 4.28
C GLN A 77 -1.47 13.69 3.32
N LEU A 78 -1.20 12.51 2.76
CA LEU A 78 -0.06 12.27 1.88
C LEU A 78 -0.45 12.33 0.40
N ILE A 79 -1.64 11.85 0.05
CA ILE A 79 -2.13 11.77 -1.32
C ILE A 79 -3.16 12.89 -1.55
N PRO A 80 -2.84 13.95 -2.32
CA PRO A 80 -3.57 15.23 -2.30
C PRO A 80 -5.08 15.16 -2.58
N LEU A 81 -5.54 14.21 -3.39
CA LEU A 81 -6.93 14.11 -3.82
C LEU A 81 -7.67 12.89 -3.22
N CYS A 82 -7.06 12.21 -2.25
CA CYS A 82 -7.72 11.15 -1.50
C CYS A 82 -8.74 11.74 -0.51
N HIS A 83 -9.94 11.18 -0.49
CA HIS A 83 -10.92 11.49 0.55
C HIS A 83 -10.41 11.03 1.93
N PRO A 84 -10.68 11.78 3.00
CA PRO A 84 -10.50 11.26 4.35
C PRO A 84 -11.54 10.18 4.62
N LEU A 85 -11.11 8.99 5.07
CA LEU A 85 -12.00 7.83 5.27
C LEU A 85 -11.91 7.28 6.70
N PRO A 86 -13.04 6.90 7.32
CA PRO A 86 -13.05 6.19 8.60
C PRO A 86 -12.63 4.73 8.40
N LEU A 87 -11.36 4.41 8.62
CA LEU A 87 -10.86 3.04 8.47
C LEU A 87 -11.37 2.15 9.61
N HIS A 88 -11.93 0.99 9.24
CA HIS A 88 -12.51 0.05 10.20
C HIS A 88 -11.54 -1.07 10.57
N LYS A 89 -10.66 -1.47 9.65
CA LYS A 89 -9.60 -2.45 9.89
C LYS A 89 -8.39 -2.14 9.02
N VAL A 90 -7.21 -2.21 9.61
CA VAL A 90 -5.92 -2.21 8.92
C VAL A 90 -5.12 -3.38 9.46
N ASP A 91 -4.71 -4.29 8.58
CA ASP A 91 -3.83 -5.42 8.90
C ASP A 91 -2.60 -5.33 8.01
N VAL A 92 -1.41 -5.40 8.61
CA VAL A 92 -0.13 -5.37 7.90
C VAL A 92 0.64 -6.62 8.29
N LYS A 93 1.01 -7.42 7.29
CA LYS A 93 1.81 -8.63 7.41
C LYS A 93 3.16 -8.40 6.75
N ILE A 94 4.22 -8.83 7.43
CA ILE A 94 5.59 -8.83 6.93
C ILE A 94 6.06 -10.27 7.08
N LEU A 95 6.34 -10.94 5.96
CA LEU A 95 6.61 -12.36 5.86
C LEU A 95 8.03 -12.54 5.32
N PRO A 96 8.91 -13.29 6.01
CA PRO A 96 10.26 -13.57 5.52
C PRO A 96 10.21 -14.38 4.22
N ASN A 97 11.13 -14.09 3.30
CA ASN A 97 11.32 -14.86 2.06
C ASN A 97 12.83 -15.13 1.85
N PRO A 98 13.36 -16.28 2.29
CA PRO A 98 14.78 -16.60 2.12
C PRO A 98 15.23 -16.73 0.65
N GLN A 99 14.33 -17.10 -0.26
CA GLN A 99 14.62 -17.25 -1.70
C GLN A 99 14.76 -15.89 -2.40
N LEU A 100 14.15 -14.85 -1.84
CA LEU A 100 14.33 -13.45 -2.19
C LEU A 100 14.82 -12.73 -0.93
N PRO A 101 16.09 -12.94 -0.49
CA PRO A 101 16.54 -12.63 0.86
C PRO A 101 16.01 -11.26 1.28
N GLY A 102 15.09 -11.26 2.25
CA GLY A 102 14.22 -10.14 2.49
C GLY A 102 12.78 -10.53 2.85
N TYR A 103 11.83 -9.66 2.53
CA TYR A 103 10.45 -9.74 3.04
C TYR A 103 9.39 -9.45 2.00
N HIS A 104 8.29 -10.18 2.08
CA HIS A 104 7.02 -9.81 1.47
C HIS A 104 6.18 -9.02 2.47
N ILE A 105 5.63 -7.90 2.02
CA ILE A 105 4.73 -7.06 2.80
C ILE A 105 3.35 -7.15 2.17
N GLN A 106 2.34 -7.39 2.98
CA GLN A 106 0.93 -7.36 2.57
C GLN A 106 0.15 -6.48 3.53
N ALA A 107 -0.61 -5.53 3.01
CA ALA A 107 -1.54 -4.73 3.79
C ALA A 107 -2.98 -4.99 3.31
N SER A 108 -3.90 -5.21 4.24
CA SER A 108 -5.34 -5.22 3.98
C SER A 108 -6.03 -4.11 4.75
N VAL A 109 -6.80 -3.29 4.03
CA VAL A 109 -7.57 -2.19 4.61
C VAL A 109 -9.04 -2.39 4.31
N THR A 110 -9.90 -2.16 5.31
CA THR A 110 -11.36 -2.24 5.19
C THR A 110 -12.00 -0.96 5.68
N THR A 111 -13.02 -0.51 4.95
CA THR A 111 -13.89 0.61 5.34
C THR A 111 -15.36 0.34 5.00
N LYS A 112 -16.23 1.24 5.43
CA LYS A 112 -17.60 1.40 4.96
C LYS A 112 -17.78 2.86 4.52
N ALA A 113 -17.73 3.11 3.20
CA ALA A 113 -17.69 4.45 2.62
C ALA A 113 -18.16 4.48 1.14
N GLU A 114 -18.20 5.66 0.55
CA GLU A 114 -18.60 5.98 -0.83
C GLU A 114 -17.48 5.73 -1.87
N THR A 115 -16.23 5.64 -1.41
CA THR A 115 -15.04 5.41 -2.24
C THR A 115 -14.15 4.30 -1.66
N GLY A 116 -13.30 3.74 -2.52
CA GLY A 116 -12.42 2.61 -2.19
C GLY A 116 -11.26 2.98 -1.26
N VAL A 117 -10.51 1.95 -0.86
CA VAL A 117 -9.36 2.05 0.05
C VAL A 117 -8.06 1.50 -0.56
N GLU A 118 -7.98 1.53 -1.90
CA GLU A 118 -6.80 1.08 -2.65
C GLU A 118 -5.55 1.84 -2.19
N MET A 119 -5.69 3.16 -2.01
CA MET A 119 -4.57 4.03 -1.63
C MET A 119 -4.12 3.79 -0.20
N GLU A 120 -5.02 3.51 0.73
CA GLU A 120 -4.66 3.20 2.12
C GLU A 120 -3.85 1.90 2.21
N ALA A 121 -4.23 0.89 1.43
CA ALA A 121 -3.48 -0.37 1.37
C ALA A 121 -2.09 -0.16 0.74
N LEU A 122 -2.01 0.57 -0.37
CA LEU A 122 -0.75 0.88 -1.05
C LEU A 122 0.18 1.72 -0.16
N THR A 123 -0.33 2.77 0.47
CA THR A 123 0.43 3.62 1.39
C THR A 123 0.95 2.82 2.58
N ALA A 124 0.15 1.91 3.16
CA ALA A 124 0.60 1.04 4.24
C ALA A 124 1.79 0.16 3.85
N VAL A 125 1.73 -0.49 2.68
CA VAL A 125 2.85 -1.29 2.16
C VAL A 125 4.09 -0.41 1.95
N SER A 126 3.92 0.73 1.28
CA SER A 126 5.03 1.65 0.96
C SER A 126 5.77 2.12 2.21
N VAL A 127 5.03 2.56 3.23
CA VAL A 127 5.66 3.10 4.45
C VAL A 127 6.21 1.98 5.32
N ALA A 128 5.60 0.80 5.37
CA ALA A 128 6.19 -0.37 6.01
C ALA A 128 7.53 -0.74 5.35
N ALA A 129 7.60 -0.73 4.02
CA ALA A 129 8.84 -0.99 3.27
C ALA A 129 9.92 0.08 3.54
N LEU A 130 9.55 1.35 3.50
CA LEU A 130 10.46 2.47 3.82
C LEU A 130 10.98 2.40 5.26
N THR A 131 10.13 1.98 6.19
CA THR A 131 10.52 1.80 7.60
C THR A 131 11.48 0.64 7.75
N LEU A 132 11.23 -0.48 7.05
CA LEU A 132 12.16 -1.61 7.04
C LEU A 132 13.52 -1.18 6.49
N TYR A 133 13.55 -0.44 5.38
CA TYR A 133 14.77 0.16 4.85
C TYR A 133 15.45 1.05 5.90
N ASP A 134 14.74 1.98 6.55
CA ASP A 134 15.32 2.88 7.54
C ASP A 134 16.01 2.15 8.69
N MET A 135 15.38 1.07 9.15
CA MET A 135 15.83 0.25 10.26
C MET A 135 17.03 -0.63 9.89
N ALA A 136 17.17 -1.01 8.61
CA ALA A 136 18.23 -1.89 8.13
C ALA A 136 19.37 -1.16 7.37
N LYS A 137 19.19 0.11 6.95
CA LYS A 137 20.17 0.83 6.10
C LYS A 137 21.57 1.03 6.71
N GLY A 138 21.70 0.83 8.02
CA GLY A 138 22.99 0.83 8.72
C GLY A 138 23.81 -0.44 8.47
N LEU A 139 23.14 -1.56 8.17
CA LEU A 139 23.75 -2.84 7.81
C LEU A 139 24.05 -2.87 6.30
N GLU A 140 23.12 -2.38 5.49
CA GLU A 140 23.20 -2.44 4.04
C GLU A 140 22.46 -1.28 3.38
N LYS A 141 23.10 -0.58 2.43
CA LYS A 141 22.47 0.52 1.67
C LYS A 141 21.81 0.07 0.36
N SER A 142 22.15 -1.11 -0.15
CA SER A 142 21.65 -1.69 -1.41
C SER A 142 20.26 -2.32 -1.32
N ILE A 143 19.58 -2.21 -0.18
CA ILE A 143 18.21 -2.71 0.02
C ILE A 143 17.29 -2.10 -1.05
N GLN A 144 16.47 -2.94 -1.68
CA GLN A 144 15.54 -2.54 -2.74
C GLN A 144 14.10 -2.73 -2.29
N ILE A 145 13.28 -1.72 -2.56
CA ILE A 145 11.82 -1.77 -2.39
C ILE A 145 11.23 -2.02 -3.78
N GLU A 146 10.51 -3.12 -3.93
CA GLU A 146 10.12 -3.67 -5.23
C GLU A 146 8.63 -4.02 -5.26
N SER A 147 8.06 -4.01 -6.46
CA SER A 147 6.74 -4.59 -6.78
C SER A 147 5.59 -4.17 -5.86
N ILE A 148 5.56 -2.89 -5.43
CA ILE A 148 4.41 -2.35 -4.71
C ILE A 148 3.23 -2.23 -5.67
N ARG A 149 2.15 -2.95 -5.36
CA ARG A 149 0.95 -3.00 -6.22
C ARG A 149 -0.29 -3.43 -5.45
N LEU A 150 -1.45 -3.18 -6.05
CA LEU A 150 -2.72 -3.68 -5.57
C LEU A 150 -2.86 -5.16 -5.96
N LEU A 151 -3.15 -6.02 -4.99
CA LEU A 151 -3.45 -7.43 -5.22
C LEU A 151 -4.95 -7.67 -5.40
N SER A 152 -5.78 -6.99 -4.62
CA SER A 152 -7.23 -7.08 -4.81
C SER A 152 -7.96 -5.88 -4.24
N LYS A 153 -9.18 -5.68 -4.72
CA LYS A 153 -10.16 -4.84 -4.03
C LYS A 153 -11.57 -5.37 -4.23
N THR A 154 -12.44 -5.06 -3.29
CA THR A 154 -13.86 -5.42 -3.36
C THR A 154 -14.75 -4.25 -3.02
N GLY A 155 -15.94 -4.25 -3.62
CA GLY A 155 -17.00 -3.26 -3.37
C GLY A 155 -16.87 -1.96 -4.20
N GLY A 156 -18.02 -1.29 -4.35
CA GLY A 156 -18.18 -0.12 -5.20
C GLY A 156 -18.61 -0.40 -6.62
N LYS A 157 -18.92 0.67 -7.36
CA LYS A 157 -19.49 0.59 -8.72
C LYS A 157 -18.59 -0.09 -9.75
N SER A 158 -17.27 0.03 -9.61
CA SER A 158 -16.31 -0.59 -10.55
C SER A 158 -16.14 -2.10 -10.36
N GLY A 159 -16.83 -2.70 -9.38
CA GLY A 159 -16.74 -4.12 -9.10
C GLY A 159 -15.42 -4.52 -8.43
N ASP A 160 -15.27 -5.82 -8.27
CA ASP A 160 -14.12 -6.42 -7.63
C ASP A 160 -12.95 -6.52 -8.62
N TYR A 161 -11.74 -6.33 -8.11
CA TYR A 161 -10.50 -6.50 -8.85
C TYR A 161 -9.64 -7.55 -8.17
N LEU A 162 -9.03 -8.41 -8.99
CA LEU A 162 -8.00 -9.36 -8.61
C LEU A 162 -6.80 -9.13 -9.53
N GLY A 163 -5.70 -8.68 -8.94
CA GLY A 163 -4.40 -8.58 -9.60
C GLY A 163 -3.69 -9.92 -9.56
N ASN A 164 -2.67 -10.07 -10.42
CA ASN A 164 -1.86 -11.28 -10.45
C ASN A 164 -1.07 -11.44 -9.15
N GLU A 165 -0.77 -12.67 -8.72
CA GLU A 165 0.03 -12.93 -7.50
C GLU A 165 1.55 -12.80 -7.71
N GLU A 166 2.01 -12.68 -8.96
CA GLU A 166 3.44 -12.66 -9.35
C GLU A 166 4.17 -11.32 -9.20
#